data_AF-A0A9E4WDK8-F1
#
_entry.id   AF-A0A9E4WDK8-F1
#
_cell.length_a   1.000
_cell.length_b   1.000
_cell.length_c   1.000
_cell.angle_alpha   90.00
_cell.angle_beta   90.00
_cell.angle_gamma   90.00
#
_symmetry.space_group_name_H-M   'P 1'
#
loop_
_entity.id
_entity.type
_entity.pdbx_description
1 polymer ?
#
loop_
_entity_poly.entity_id
_entity_poly.type
_entity_poly.pdbx_seq_one_letter_code
_entity_poly.pdbx_strand_id
1 'polypeptide(L)'
;MSITVYIPTPFRGMTGNRARVQVEASTIAELLDNLDQQFPGVHDLIYSQEHEIPEHINIYVNNLEIASLNGDKTPLSEGDQVAIIPAIAGGAEDGTAPAPARVLTPDQVTRYSRHIIMPQVGSAGQRKILAAKVLIVGAGGLGSPIALYLALAGVGTIGIVDFDVVDLSNLQRQILHQTADIGRPKVVSAKETLNAHNPDVNVVTHETPLTSDNAIEIISQYDIVINGADNFAARYLVNDACVFLKKPLVDG
;
A
#
# COMPACT_ATOMS: atom_id res chain seq x y z
N MET A 1 -18.33 -25.04 -21.27
CA MET A 1 -18.70 -23.72 -21.85
C MET A 1 -17.44 -22.89 -21.97
N SER A 2 -17.31 -22.01 -22.97
CA SER A 2 -16.08 -21.23 -23.15
C SER A 2 -16.02 -20.05 -22.16
N ILE A 3 -15.02 -20.07 -21.27
CA ILE A 3 -14.82 -19.10 -20.19
C ILE A 3 -13.53 -18.33 -20.42
N THR A 4 -13.59 -17.01 -20.26
CA THR A 4 -12.40 -16.16 -20.39
C THR A 4 -11.69 -16.07 -19.04
N VAL A 5 -10.48 -16.61 -18.95
CA VAL A 5 -9.66 -16.56 -17.73
C VAL A 5 -8.61 -15.45 -17.84
N TYR A 6 -8.62 -14.51 -16.89
CA TYR A 6 -7.57 -13.50 -16.76
C TYR A 6 -6.36 -14.08 -16.02
N ILE A 7 -5.19 -13.90 -16.63
CA ILE A 7 -3.90 -14.37 -16.11
C ILE A 7 -3.07 -13.17 -15.63
N PRO A 8 -2.82 -13.06 -14.31
CA PRO A 8 -2.10 -11.94 -13.74
C PRO A 8 -0.63 -11.96 -14.17
N THR A 9 -0.01 -10.77 -14.19
CA THR A 9 1.34 -10.55 -14.74
C THR A 9 2.40 -11.56 -14.27
N PRO A 10 2.49 -11.94 -12.99
CA PRO A 10 3.50 -12.90 -12.53
C PRO A 10 3.41 -14.28 -13.21
N PHE A 11 2.24 -14.66 -13.72
CA PHE A 11 1.96 -16.00 -14.24
C PHE A 11 1.87 -16.04 -15.77
N ARG A 12 2.02 -14.89 -16.42
CA ARG A 12 1.92 -14.78 -17.89
C ARG A 12 3.01 -15.54 -18.64
N GLY A 13 4.16 -15.82 -18.00
CA GLY A 13 5.21 -16.65 -18.58
C GLY A 13 4.70 -18.04 -19.00
N MET A 14 3.70 -18.56 -18.29
CA MET A 14 3.13 -19.90 -18.51
C MET A 14 2.12 -19.94 -19.65
N THR A 15 1.51 -18.79 -19.97
CA THR A 15 0.47 -18.69 -21.01
C THR A 15 1.00 -18.07 -22.30
N GLY A 16 2.32 -18.05 -22.50
CA GLY A 16 2.95 -17.42 -23.67
C GLY A 16 2.75 -15.91 -23.69
N ASN A 17 2.82 -15.26 -22.52
CA ASN A 17 2.56 -13.84 -22.30
C ASN A 17 1.11 -13.37 -22.57
N ARG A 18 0.14 -14.28 -22.64
CA ARG A 18 -1.27 -13.92 -22.83
C ARG A 18 -1.93 -13.56 -21.50
N ALA A 19 -2.49 -12.36 -21.43
CA ALA A 19 -3.24 -11.89 -20.26
C ALA A 19 -4.64 -12.53 -20.15
N ARG A 20 -5.15 -13.13 -21.23
CA ARG A 20 -6.45 -13.82 -21.27
C ARG A 20 -6.33 -15.10 -22.07
N VAL A 21 -6.91 -16.17 -21.54
CA VAL A 21 -7.00 -17.48 -22.20
C VAL A 21 -8.45 -17.97 -22.17
N GLN A 22 -8.82 -18.84 -23.10
CA GLN A 22 -10.13 -19.47 -23.13
C GLN A 22 -10.00 -20.89 -22.59
N VAL A 23 -10.83 -21.23 -21.60
CA VAL A 23 -10.88 -22.55 -20.98
C VAL A 23 -12.32 -23.02 -21.01
N GLU A 24 -12.53 -24.27 -21.41
CA GLU A 24 -13.86 -24.87 -21.35
C GLU A 24 -14.12 -25.42 -19.96
N ALA A 25 -15.20 -24.97 -19.30
CA ALA A 25 -15.60 -25.48 -18.01
C ALA A 25 -17.09 -25.22 -17.72
N SER A 26 -17.61 -25.87 -16.69
CA SER A 26 -18.96 -25.71 -16.16
C SER A 26 -18.96 -25.26 -14.69
N THR A 27 -17.84 -25.41 -14.00
CA THR A 27 -17.62 -24.96 -12.62
C THR A 27 -16.22 -24.39 -12.45
N ILE A 28 -15.96 -23.69 -11.33
CA ILE A 28 -14.60 -23.22 -11.02
C ILE A 28 -13.63 -24.39 -10.85
N ALA A 29 -13.98 -25.45 -10.13
CA ALA A 29 -13.11 -26.63 -9.98
C ALA A 29 -12.68 -27.20 -11.34
N GLU A 30 -13.65 -27.45 -12.23
CA GLU A 30 -13.37 -27.94 -13.59
C GLU A 30 -12.53 -26.95 -14.40
N LEU A 31 -12.74 -25.64 -14.22
CA LEU A 31 -11.95 -24.61 -14.88
C LEU A 31 -10.48 -24.64 -14.45
N LEU A 32 -10.21 -24.82 -13.15
CA LEU A 32 -8.84 -24.83 -12.65
C LEU A 32 -8.10 -26.11 -13.10
N ASP A 33 -8.77 -27.26 -13.10
CA ASP A 33 -8.23 -28.52 -13.62
C ASP A 33 -7.89 -28.41 -15.12
N ASN A 34 -8.83 -27.88 -15.92
CA ASN A 34 -8.63 -27.76 -17.36
C ASN A 34 -7.58 -26.68 -17.70
N LEU A 35 -7.46 -25.64 -16.88
CA LEU A 35 -6.44 -24.61 -17.02
C LEU A 35 -5.04 -25.19 -16.79
N ASP A 36 -4.86 -26.06 -15.79
CA ASP A 36 -3.57 -26.73 -15.54
C ASP A 36 -3.24 -27.75 -16.63
N GLN A 37 -4.22 -28.50 -17.13
CA GLN A 37 -4.00 -29.39 -18.29
C GLN A 37 -3.55 -28.61 -19.54
N GLN A 38 -4.12 -27.43 -19.76
CA GLN A 38 -3.76 -26.58 -20.89
C GLN A 38 -2.43 -25.85 -20.69
N PHE A 39 -2.09 -25.51 -19.44
CA PHE A 39 -0.88 -24.78 -19.04
C PHE A 39 -0.26 -25.43 -17.80
N PRO A 40 0.55 -26.50 -17.98
CA PRO A 40 1.09 -27.27 -16.86
C PRO A 40 1.87 -26.44 -15.85
N GLY A 41 1.56 -26.62 -14.56
CA GLY A 41 2.18 -25.93 -13.43
C GLY A 41 1.37 -24.74 -12.90
N VAL A 42 0.22 -24.45 -13.51
CA VAL A 42 -0.71 -23.43 -13.00
C VAL A 42 -1.35 -23.91 -11.69
N HIS A 43 -1.49 -25.23 -11.50
CA HIS A 43 -1.97 -25.83 -10.26
C HIS A 43 -1.15 -25.40 -9.04
N ASP A 44 0.19 -25.40 -9.13
CA ASP A 44 1.10 -25.02 -8.05
C ASP A 44 0.97 -23.53 -7.63
N LEU A 45 0.29 -22.72 -8.45
CA LEU A 45 0.05 -21.30 -8.19
C LEU A 45 -1.31 -21.02 -7.54
N ILE A 46 -2.23 -21.98 -7.62
CA ILE A 46 -3.63 -21.83 -7.23
C ILE A 46 -3.95 -22.69 -6.02
N TYR A 47 -3.32 -23.86 -5.90
CA TYR A 47 -3.55 -24.83 -4.85
C TYR A 47 -2.35 -24.95 -3.92
N SER A 48 -2.64 -25.17 -2.64
CA SER A 48 -1.65 -25.58 -1.63
C SER A 48 -1.22 -27.03 -1.85
N GLN A 49 -0.21 -27.49 -1.10
CA GLN A 49 0.18 -28.91 -1.08
C GLN A 49 -0.96 -29.83 -0.58
N GLU A 50 -1.93 -29.28 0.13
CA GLU A 50 -3.12 -30.00 0.63
C GLU A 50 -4.30 -29.97 -0.37
N HIS A 51 -4.10 -29.47 -1.59
CA HIS A 51 -5.13 -29.32 -2.64
C HIS A 51 -6.30 -28.39 -2.25
N GLU A 52 -6.03 -27.37 -1.43
CA GLU A 52 -6.97 -26.30 -1.12
C GLU A 52 -6.54 -25.00 -1.79
N ILE A 53 -7.50 -24.12 -2.14
CA ILE A 53 -7.20 -22.77 -2.63
C ILE A 53 -6.74 -21.93 -1.43
N PRO A 54 -5.48 -21.47 -1.36
CA PRO A 54 -4.99 -20.70 -0.22
C PRO A 54 -5.75 -19.39 -0.03
N GLU A 55 -5.85 -18.88 1.20
CA GLU A 55 -6.48 -17.57 1.50
C GLU A 55 -5.86 -16.39 0.73
N HIS A 56 -4.62 -16.55 0.26
CA HIS A 56 -3.94 -15.54 -0.53
C HIS A 56 -4.21 -15.64 -2.04
N ILE A 57 -5.07 -16.56 -2.50
CA ILE A 57 -5.51 -16.65 -3.89
C ILE A 57 -7.00 -16.31 -3.96
N ASN A 58 -7.31 -15.15 -4.53
CA ASN A 58 -8.69 -14.73 -4.72
C ASN A 58 -9.15 -15.07 -6.13
N ILE A 59 -10.31 -15.69 -6.26
CA ILE A 59 -10.91 -16.03 -7.55
C ILE A 59 -12.25 -15.29 -7.68
N TYR A 60 -12.45 -14.66 -8.83
CA TYR A 60 -13.64 -13.88 -9.14
C TYR A 60 -14.34 -14.41 -10.37
N VAL A 61 -15.67 -14.43 -10.37
CA VAL A 61 -16.54 -14.62 -11.54
C VAL A 61 -17.30 -13.32 -11.79
N ASN A 62 -17.09 -12.67 -12.94
CA ASN A 62 -17.78 -11.42 -13.32
C ASN A 62 -17.73 -10.32 -12.22
N ASN A 63 -16.60 -10.20 -11.51
CA ASN A 63 -16.33 -9.30 -10.38
C ASN A 63 -16.91 -9.71 -9.02
N LEU A 64 -17.52 -10.89 -8.89
CA LEU A 64 -17.94 -11.47 -7.61
C LEU A 64 -16.94 -12.51 -7.15
N GLU A 65 -16.48 -12.42 -5.91
CA GLU A 65 -15.55 -13.37 -5.32
C GLU A 65 -16.24 -14.72 -5.06
N ILE A 66 -15.58 -15.83 -5.40
CA ILE A 66 -16.19 -17.17 -5.25
C ILE A 66 -16.51 -17.53 -3.80
N ALA A 67 -15.81 -16.92 -2.83
CA ALA A 67 -16.10 -17.07 -1.40
C ALA A 67 -17.48 -16.48 -1.01
N SER A 68 -17.97 -15.48 -1.76
CA SER A 68 -19.33 -14.94 -1.63
C SER A 68 -20.35 -15.70 -2.51
N LEU A 69 -19.90 -16.71 -3.25
CA LEU A 69 -20.72 -17.58 -4.09
C LEU A 69 -20.71 -19.00 -3.52
N ASN A 70 -20.49 -20.03 -4.35
CA ASN A 70 -20.46 -21.43 -3.96
C ASN A 70 -19.03 -22.00 -3.99
N GLY A 71 -18.03 -21.16 -3.74
CA GLY A 71 -16.62 -21.55 -3.76
C GLY A 71 -16.18 -22.12 -5.11
N ASP A 72 -15.38 -23.17 -5.07
CA ASP A 72 -14.93 -23.96 -6.23
C ASP A 72 -16.09 -24.64 -7.00
N LYS A 73 -17.24 -24.85 -6.35
CA LYS A 73 -18.48 -25.36 -6.96
C LYS A 73 -19.34 -24.28 -7.59
N THR A 74 -18.84 -23.05 -7.71
CA THR A 74 -19.56 -21.96 -8.40
C THR A 74 -19.80 -22.35 -9.86
N PRO A 75 -21.06 -22.38 -10.34
CA PRO A 75 -21.36 -22.70 -11.72
C PRO A 75 -20.94 -21.56 -12.65
N LEU A 76 -20.47 -21.91 -13.84
CA LEU A 76 -20.04 -20.97 -14.87
C LEU A 76 -20.98 -21.02 -16.06
N SER A 77 -21.16 -19.89 -16.74
CA SER A 77 -21.93 -19.74 -17.98
C SER A 77 -21.01 -19.33 -19.12
N GLU A 78 -21.42 -19.64 -20.36
CA GLU A 78 -20.68 -19.20 -21.54
C GLU A 78 -20.50 -17.68 -21.57
N GLY A 79 -19.26 -17.22 -21.77
CA GLY A 79 -18.90 -15.80 -21.77
C GLY A 79 -18.55 -15.22 -20.40
N ASP A 80 -18.64 -16.00 -19.32
CA ASP A 80 -18.19 -15.56 -18.01
C ASP A 80 -16.68 -15.22 -18.02
N GLN A 81 -16.32 -14.25 -17.18
CA GLN A 81 -14.95 -13.87 -16.95
C GLN A 81 -14.51 -14.33 -15.58
N VAL A 82 -13.46 -15.15 -15.55
CA VAL A 82 -12.83 -15.62 -14.32
C VAL A 82 -11.50 -14.92 -14.14
N ALA A 83 -11.26 -14.33 -12.98
CA ALA A 83 -9.97 -13.75 -12.64
C ALA A 83 -9.36 -14.48 -11.45
N ILE A 84 -8.15 -15.02 -11.65
CA ILE A 84 -7.35 -15.64 -10.61
C ILE A 84 -6.31 -14.61 -10.17
N ILE A 85 -6.34 -14.25 -8.89
CA ILE A 85 -5.63 -13.10 -8.39
C ILE A 85 -4.80 -13.52 -7.17
N PRO A 86 -3.46 -13.64 -7.30
CA PRO A 86 -2.59 -13.82 -6.16
C PRO A 86 -2.52 -12.52 -5.36
N ALA A 87 -2.94 -12.58 -4.11
CA ALA A 87 -2.61 -11.59 -3.09
C ALA A 87 -1.21 -11.91 -2.57
N ILE A 88 -0.20 -11.15 -3.00
CA ILE A 88 1.09 -11.17 -2.31
C ILE A 88 0.95 -10.23 -1.12
N ALA A 89 0.76 -10.80 0.07
CA ALA A 89 0.83 -10.05 1.31
C ALA A 89 2.31 -9.72 1.62
N GLY A 90 2.62 -8.43 1.72
CA GLY A 90 3.82 -7.94 2.41
C GLY A 90 3.42 -7.39 3.78
N GLY A 91 4.22 -7.68 4.81
CA GLY A 91 4.05 -7.19 6.18
C GLY A 91 4.50 -8.24 7.19
N ALA A 92 5.18 -7.82 8.26
CA ALA A 92 5.53 -8.72 9.35
C ALA A 92 4.27 -9.19 10.07
N GLU A 93 4.14 -10.50 10.29
CA GLU A 93 3.17 -11.08 11.23
C GLU A 93 3.64 -10.82 12.67
N ASP A 94 3.71 -9.56 13.08
CA ASP A 94 3.62 -9.29 14.51
C ASP A 94 2.14 -9.44 14.84
N GLY A 95 1.79 -10.54 15.53
CA GLY A 95 0.44 -11.01 15.94
C GLY A 95 -0.42 -10.02 16.74
N THR A 96 -0.45 -8.77 16.28
CA THR A 96 -1.38 -7.72 16.63
C THR A 96 -2.65 -7.97 15.84
N ALA A 97 -3.77 -8.08 16.55
CA ALA A 97 -5.07 -8.24 15.94
C ALA A 97 -5.29 -7.17 14.86
N PRO A 98 -5.93 -7.49 13.72
CA PRO A 98 -6.24 -6.50 12.71
C PRO A 98 -6.96 -5.33 13.38
N ALA A 99 -6.45 -4.11 13.16
CA ALA A 99 -7.11 -2.90 13.60
C ALA A 99 -8.61 -2.98 13.22
N PRO A 100 -9.53 -2.52 14.10
CA PRO A 100 -10.97 -2.69 13.88
C PRO A 100 -11.34 -2.25 12.48
N ALA A 101 -12.18 -3.04 11.81
CA ALA A 101 -12.51 -2.89 10.40
C ALA A 101 -13.03 -1.48 10.10
N ARG A 102 -12.13 -0.57 9.73
CA ARG A 102 -12.46 0.81 9.36
C ARG A 102 -13.26 0.76 8.07
N VAL A 103 -14.57 1.03 8.14
CA VAL A 103 -15.41 1.12 6.95
C VAL A 103 -14.96 2.32 6.12
N LEU A 104 -14.71 2.12 4.83
CA LEU A 104 -14.37 3.20 3.91
C LEU A 104 -15.63 4.02 3.61
N THR A 105 -15.53 5.35 3.64
CA THR A 105 -16.61 6.21 3.16
C THR A 105 -16.75 6.12 1.64
N PRO A 106 -17.90 6.47 1.04
CA PRO A 106 -18.05 6.51 -0.41
C PRO A 106 -16.98 7.38 -1.10
N ASP A 107 -16.66 8.55 -0.54
CA ASP A 107 -15.64 9.44 -1.06
C ASP A 107 -14.23 8.80 -1.02
N GLN A 108 -13.93 8.05 0.04
CA GLN A 108 -12.68 7.29 0.16
C GLN A 108 -12.61 6.14 -0.85
N VAL A 109 -13.71 5.43 -1.07
CA VAL A 109 -13.79 4.38 -2.10
C VAL A 109 -13.52 4.99 -3.48
N THR A 110 -14.13 6.14 -3.80
CA THR A 110 -13.90 6.85 -5.06
C THR A 110 -12.44 7.30 -5.18
N ARG A 111 -11.90 7.97 -4.16
CA ARG A 111 -10.53 8.51 -4.14
C ARG A 111 -9.47 7.43 -4.29
N TYR A 112 -9.60 6.32 -3.57
CA TYR A 112 -8.62 5.24 -3.54
C TYR A 112 -8.98 4.07 -4.46
N SER A 113 -9.96 4.23 -5.35
CA SER A 113 -10.44 3.18 -6.26
C SER A 113 -9.30 2.46 -7.00
N ARG A 114 -8.32 3.21 -7.51
CA ARG A 114 -7.15 2.66 -8.21
C ARG A 114 -6.22 1.82 -7.33
N HIS A 115 -6.20 2.05 -6.01
CA HIS A 115 -5.45 1.20 -5.08
C HIS A 115 -6.28 -0.01 -4.67
N ILE A 116 -7.58 0.18 -4.41
CA ILE A 116 -8.50 -0.89 -4.00
C ILE A 116 -8.60 -1.99 -5.07
N ILE A 117 -8.56 -1.63 -6.36
CA ILE A 117 -8.56 -2.63 -7.44
C ILE A 117 -7.23 -3.39 -7.57
N MET A 118 -6.14 -2.93 -6.95
CA MET A 118 -4.87 -3.64 -7.01
C MET A 118 -4.93 -4.89 -6.11
N PRO A 119 -4.67 -6.09 -6.65
CA PRO A 119 -4.65 -7.33 -5.89
C PRO A 119 -3.86 -7.30 -4.58
N GLN A 120 -2.69 -6.64 -4.60
CA GLN A 120 -1.76 -6.61 -3.48
C GLN A 120 -2.19 -5.64 -2.38
N VAL A 121 -3.12 -4.73 -2.67
CA VAL A 121 -3.64 -3.75 -1.73
C VAL A 121 -5.06 -4.13 -1.35
N GLY A 122 -5.98 -4.17 -2.31
CA GLY A 122 -7.38 -4.47 -2.05
C GLY A 122 -8.03 -3.45 -1.11
N SER A 123 -9.28 -3.73 -0.73
CA SER A 123 -9.96 -2.92 0.29
C SER A 123 -9.29 -3.08 1.67
N ALA A 124 -8.74 -4.26 1.98
CA ALA A 124 -8.09 -4.55 3.24
C ALA A 124 -6.77 -3.79 3.43
N GLY A 125 -5.90 -3.78 2.42
CA GLY A 125 -4.66 -3.02 2.44
C GLY A 125 -4.92 -1.52 2.47
N GLN A 126 -5.92 -1.01 1.75
CA GLN A 126 -6.27 0.41 1.83
C GLN A 126 -6.72 0.82 3.24
N ARG A 127 -7.47 -0.05 3.94
CA ARG A 127 -7.83 0.18 5.36
C ARG A 127 -6.59 0.21 6.27
N LYS A 128 -5.61 -0.66 6.03
CA LYS A 128 -4.33 -0.65 6.75
C LYS A 128 -3.56 0.66 6.51
N ILE A 129 -3.48 1.11 5.25
CA ILE A 129 -2.84 2.39 4.89
C ILE A 129 -3.53 3.56 5.62
N LEU A 130 -4.86 3.60 5.59
CA LEU A 130 -5.65 4.62 6.31
C LEU A 130 -5.49 4.57 7.84
N ALA A 131 -5.11 3.43 8.42
CA ALA A 131 -4.86 3.30 9.85
C ALA A 131 -3.42 3.64 10.24
N ALA A 132 -2.48 3.60 9.28
CA ALA A 132 -1.06 3.76 9.54
C ALA A 132 -0.68 5.19 9.94
N LYS A 133 0.32 5.28 10.81
CA LYS A 133 0.98 6.51 11.23
C LYS A 133 2.45 6.48 10.78
N VAL A 134 2.85 7.43 9.94
CA VAL A 134 4.23 7.51 9.43
C VAL A 134 4.89 8.79 9.90
N LEU A 135 6.09 8.69 10.46
CA LEU A 135 6.93 9.85 10.77
C LEU A 135 7.92 10.10 9.64
N ILE A 136 8.06 11.36 9.23
CA ILE A 136 9.06 11.80 8.26
C ILE A 136 9.99 12.79 8.96
N VAL A 137 11.27 12.44 9.04
CA VAL A 137 12.32 13.32 9.59
C VAL A 137 12.93 14.13 8.46
N GLY A 138 12.63 15.43 8.44
CA GLY A 138 12.99 16.36 7.39
C GLY A 138 11.90 16.50 6.31
N ALA A 139 11.46 17.73 6.06
CA ALA A 139 10.54 18.14 4.98
C ALA A 139 11.28 18.63 3.72
N GLY A 140 12.59 18.35 3.63
CA GLY A 140 13.47 18.79 2.56
C GLY A 140 13.31 18.03 1.23
N GLY A 141 14.40 17.90 0.47
CA GLY A 141 14.35 17.36 -0.90
C GLY A 141 13.90 15.90 -1.00
N LEU A 142 14.21 15.08 0.03
CA LEU A 142 13.77 13.68 0.12
C LEU A 142 12.40 13.57 0.79
N GLY A 143 12.21 14.25 1.92
CA GLY A 143 10.94 14.23 2.65
C GLY A 143 9.76 14.78 1.83
N SER A 144 10.01 15.76 0.97
CA SER A 144 8.98 16.38 0.13
C SER A 144 8.19 15.38 -0.74
N PRO A 145 8.82 14.67 -1.69
CA PRO A 145 8.12 13.68 -2.50
C PRO A 145 7.54 12.53 -1.68
N ILE A 146 8.24 12.09 -0.63
CA ILE A 146 7.78 10.99 0.23
C ILE A 146 6.45 11.37 0.91
N ALA A 147 6.39 12.53 1.57
CA ALA A 147 5.18 12.96 2.26
C ALA A 147 4.00 13.13 1.29
N LEU A 148 4.26 13.68 0.10
CA LEU A 148 3.24 13.86 -0.93
C LEU A 148 2.63 12.52 -1.36
N TYR A 149 3.46 11.53 -1.71
CA TYR A 149 2.96 10.24 -2.15
C TYR A 149 2.29 9.43 -1.03
N LEU A 150 2.76 9.54 0.22
CA LEU A 150 2.07 8.93 1.37
C LEU A 150 0.69 9.56 1.61
N ALA A 151 0.59 10.88 1.50
CA ALA A 151 -0.69 11.57 1.63
C ALA A 151 -1.65 11.16 0.51
N LEU A 152 -1.18 11.10 -0.74
CA LEU A 152 -1.98 10.65 -1.89
C LEU A 152 -2.37 9.16 -1.78
N ALA A 153 -1.52 8.32 -1.19
CA ALA A 153 -1.82 6.93 -0.89
C ALA A 153 -2.92 6.77 0.18
N GLY A 154 -3.15 7.82 0.98
CA GLY A 154 -4.14 7.84 2.04
C GLY A 154 -3.61 7.35 3.38
N VAL A 155 -2.31 7.53 3.66
CA VAL A 155 -1.78 7.27 5.01
C VAL A 155 -2.56 8.09 6.03
N GLY A 156 -3.07 7.44 7.06
CA GLY A 156 -4.00 8.07 8.00
C GLY A 156 -3.41 9.24 8.78
N THR A 157 -2.18 9.09 9.26
CA THR A 157 -1.45 10.16 9.96
C THR A 157 -0.03 10.29 9.44
N ILE A 158 0.35 11.51 9.09
CA ILE A 158 1.72 11.84 8.69
C ILE A 158 2.29 12.84 9.70
N GLY A 159 3.30 12.40 10.43
CA GLY A 159 4.13 13.25 11.28
C GLY A 159 5.27 13.84 10.46
N ILE A 160 5.53 15.13 10.61
CA ILE A 160 6.66 15.80 9.95
C ILE A 160 7.49 16.50 11.02
N VAL A 161 8.77 16.14 11.12
CA VAL A 161 9.76 16.81 11.98
C VAL A 161 10.68 17.64 11.11
N ASP A 162 10.64 18.95 11.26
CA ASP A 162 11.58 19.88 10.62
C ASP A 162 11.63 21.18 11.43
N PHE A 163 12.77 21.84 11.46
CA PHE A 163 12.98 23.08 12.20
C PHE A 163 13.31 24.27 11.30
N ASP A 164 13.53 24.01 10.00
CA ASP A 164 13.87 25.04 9.05
C ASP A 164 12.63 25.80 8.56
N VAL A 165 12.91 26.95 7.94
CA VAL A 165 11.96 27.71 7.14
C VAL A 165 12.17 27.45 5.64
N VAL A 166 11.16 27.74 4.84
CA VAL A 166 11.22 27.65 3.38
C VAL A 166 12.16 28.72 2.83
N ASP A 167 13.09 28.31 1.95
CA ASP A 167 14.05 29.19 1.30
C ASP A 167 14.01 29.06 -0.23
N LEU A 168 14.25 30.17 -0.95
CA LEU A 168 14.22 30.21 -2.40
C LEU A 168 15.19 29.20 -3.05
N SER A 169 16.40 29.06 -2.49
CA SER A 169 17.43 28.14 -3.02
C SER A 169 17.04 26.66 -2.91
N ASN A 170 16.04 26.37 -2.09
CA ASN A 170 15.58 25.03 -1.77
C ASN A 170 14.39 24.59 -2.66
N LEU A 171 13.66 25.53 -3.27
CA LEU A 171 12.46 25.27 -4.06
C LEU A 171 12.71 24.46 -5.34
N GLN A 172 13.95 24.40 -5.84
CA GLN A 172 14.30 23.58 -7.02
C GLN A 172 14.12 22.07 -6.79
N ARG A 173 14.02 21.62 -5.53
CA ARG A 173 13.86 20.20 -5.16
C ARG A 173 12.84 19.93 -4.05
N GLN A 174 12.44 20.94 -3.28
CA GLN A 174 11.50 20.78 -2.15
C GLN A 174 10.07 21.03 -2.60
N ILE A 175 9.48 20.04 -3.28
CA ILE A 175 8.21 20.17 -3.99
C ILE A 175 6.97 20.33 -3.09
N LEU A 176 7.11 20.19 -1.75
CA LEU A 176 6.02 20.52 -0.83
C LEU A 176 5.81 22.03 -0.67
N HIS A 177 6.81 22.83 -1.02
CA HIS A 177 6.84 24.26 -0.73
C HIS A 177 6.68 25.09 -2.00
N GLN A 178 6.05 26.26 -1.87
CA GLN A 178 5.82 27.17 -2.98
C GLN A 178 6.55 28.49 -2.76
N THR A 179 6.71 29.30 -3.81
CA THR A 179 7.32 30.63 -3.72
C THR A 179 6.60 31.53 -2.70
N ALA A 180 5.28 31.36 -2.54
CA ALA A 180 4.49 32.09 -1.56
C ALA A 180 4.82 31.71 -0.10
N ASP A 181 5.50 30.59 0.12
CA ASP A 181 5.82 30.08 1.46
C ASP A 181 7.18 30.53 1.99
N ILE A 182 7.98 31.25 1.19
CA ILE A 182 9.34 31.66 1.58
C ILE A 182 9.31 32.39 2.94
N GLY A 183 10.15 31.94 3.88
CA GLY A 183 10.24 32.44 5.25
C GLY A 183 9.26 31.80 6.25
N ARG A 184 8.30 30.98 5.79
CA ARG A 184 7.41 30.23 6.68
C ARG A 184 8.07 28.92 7.15
N PRO A 185 7.72 28.40 8.34
CA PRO A 185 8.20 27.09 8.77
C PRO A 185 7.84 25.99 7.75
N LYS A 186 8.81 25.12 7.43
CA LYS A 186 8.62 24.05 6.45
C LYS A 186 7.47 23.12 6.85
N VAL A 187 7.35 22.78 8.13
CA VAL A 187 6.28 21.90 8.62
C VAL A 187 4.88 22.48 8.40
N VAL A 188 4.73 23.81 8.46
CA VAL A 188 3.45 24.49 8.22
C VAL A 188 3.11 24.48 6.73
N SER A 189 4.05 24.90 5.86
CA SER A 189 3.86 24.84 4.40
C SER A 189 3.56 23.41 3.93
N ALA A 190 4.31 22.42 4.44
CA ALA A 190 4.07 21.01 4.15
C ALA A 190 2.66 20.57 4.54
N LYS A 191 2.22 20.88 5.77
CA LYS A 191 0.87 20.52 6.25
C LYS A 191 -0.24 21.08 5.35
N GLU A 192 -0.13 22.35 4.97
CA GLU A 192 -1.11 22.98 4.09
C GLU A 192 -1.15 22.32 2.71
N THR A 193 0.01 22.07 2.10
CA THR A 193 0.12 21.38 0.81
C THR A 193 -0.48 19.97 0.87
N LEU A 194 -0.14 19.16 1.89
CA LEU A 194 -0.65 17.80 2.01
C LEU A 194 -2.16 17.76 2.21
N ASN A 195 -2.70 18.63 3.08
CA ASN A 195 -4.14 18.70 3.33
C ASN A 195 -4.91 19.20 2.11
N ALA A 196 -4.32 20.07 1.29
CA ALA A 196 -4.91 20.51 0.02
C ALA A 196 -5.02 19.35 -0.99
N HIS A 197 -4.04 18.44 -1.01
CA HIS A 197 -4.10 17.23 -1.84
C HIS A 197 -5.07 16.18 -1.30
N ASN A 198 -5.03 15.93 0.01
CA ASN A 198 -5.87 14.92 0.65
C ASN A 198 -6.33 15.37 2.05
N PRO A 199 -7.57 15.87 2.18
CA PRO A 199 -8.09 16.36 3.46
C PRO A 199 -8.37 15.24 4.47
N ASP A 200 -8.32 13.97 4.06
CA ASP A 200 -8.50 12.83 4.96
C ASP A 200 -7.26 12.53 5.82
N VAL A 201 -6.10 13.10 5.47
CA VAL A 201 -4.82 12.85 6.12
C VAL A 201 -4.69 13.73 7.35
N ASN A 202 -4.42 13.14 8.51
CA ASN A 202 -4.08 13.90 9.70
C ASN A 202 -2.58 14.25 9.69
N VAL A 203 -2.25 15.51 9.42
CA VAL A 203 -0.85 15.97 9.44
C VAL A 203 -0.49 16.58 10.80
N VAL A 204 0.48 15.94 11.46
CA VAL A 204 1.04 16.35 12.76
C VAL A 204 2.40 16.99 12.55
N THR A 205 2.56 18.23 13.01
CA THR A 205 3.78 19.02 12.82
C THR A 205 4.62 19.02 14.09
N HIS A 206 5.91 18.72 13.96
CA HIS A 206 6.91 18.82 15.01
C HIS A 206 7.93 19.88 14.56
N GLU A 207 7.68 21.14 14.90
CA GLU A 207 8.55 22.28 14.56
C GLU A 207 9.74 22.35 15.51
N THR A 208 10.61 21.34 15.47
CA THR A 208 11.77 21.19 16.35
C THR A 208 12.86 20.40 15.64
N PRO A 209 14.15 20.63 15.93
CA PRO A 209 15.17 19.68 15.57
C PRO A 209 14.92 18.36 16.30
N LEU A 210 15.18 17.25 15.63
CA LEU A 210 15.22 15.95 16.28
C LEU A 210 16.55 15.81 17.03
N THR A 211 16.49 15.52 18.33
CA THR A 211 17.64 15.39 19.22
C THR A 211 17.52 14.13 20.06
N SER A 212 18.59 13.74 20.76
CA SER A 212 18.55 12.61 21.71
C SER A 212 17.46 12.76 22.78
N ASP A 213 17.13 14.00 23.13
CA ASP A 213 16.22 14.31 24.24
C ASP A 213 14.75 14.10 23.85
N ASN A 214 14.41 14.28 22.56
CA ASN A 214 13.03 14.21 22.07
C ASN A 214 12.77 13.05 21.10
N ALA A 215 13.80 12.40 20.56
CA ALA A 215 13.65 11.40 19.50
C ALA A 215 12.75 10.23 19.92
N ILE A 216 12.94 9.71 21.14
CA ILE A 216 12.16 8.57 21.63
C ILE A 216 10.69 8.94 21.81
N GLU A 217 10.41 10.10 22.38
CA GLU A 217 9.05 10.60 22.58
C GLU A 217 8.32 10.77 21.25
N ILE A 218 8.95 11.43 20.28
CA ILE A 218 8.34 11.69 18.97
C ILE A 218 8.17 10.39 18.19
N ILE A 219 9.22 9.58 18.04
CA ILE A 219 9.20 8.37 17.20
C ILE A 219 8.22 7.32 17.73
N SER A 220 8.07 7.19 19.06
CA SER A 220 7.19 6.18 19.66
C SER A 220 5.72 6.25 19.22
N GLN A 221 5.28 7.44 18.76
CA GLN A 221 3.90 7.73 18.36
C GLN A 221 3.52 7.19 16.97
N TYR A 222 4.49 6.69 16.20
CA TYR A 222 4.32 6.29 14.80
C TYR A 222 4.65 4.81 14.57
N ASP A 223 4.11 4.25 13.50
CA ASP A 223 4.30 2.85 13.13
C ASP A 223 5.57 2.66 12.30
N ILE A 224 5.86 3.60 11.39
CA ILE A 224 7.01 3.57 10.49
C ILE A 224 7.71 4.94 10.54
N VAL A 225 9.04 4.92 10.54
CA VAL A 225 9.86 6.13 10.46
C VAL A 225 10.57 6.18 9.11
N ILE A 226 10.59 7.36 8.51
CA ILE A 226 11.33 7.64 7.29
C ILE A 226 12.33 8.75 7.58
N ASN A 227 13.61 8.47 7.34
CA ASN A 227 14.66 9.47 7.43
C ASN A 227 14.84 10.16 6.07
N GLY A 228 14.44 11.43 5.98
CA GLY A 228 14.66 12.31 4.84
C GLY A 228 15.71 13.39 5.11
N ALA A 229 16.42 13.33 6.25
CA ALA A 229 17.49 14.25 6.59
C ALA A 229 18.80 13.86 5.89
N ASP A 230 19.55 14.86 5.43
CA ASP A 230 20.72 14.71 4.57
C ASP A 230 22.06 14.81 5.34
N ASN A 231 22.04 14.58 6.65
CA ASN A 231 23.23 14.62 7.50
C ASN A 231 23.39 13.35 8.36
N PHE A 232 24.64 12.98 8.61
CA PHE A 232 24.99 11.77 9.35
C PHE A 232 24.47 11.77 10.79
N ALA A 233 24.51 12.92 11.49
CA ALA A 233 24.07 13.00 12.88
C ALA A 233 22.59 12.61 13.03
N ALA A 234 21.72 13.14 12.17
CA ALA A 234 20.31 12.76 12.14
C ALA A 234 20.13 11.28 11.78
N ARG A 235 20.86 10.77 10.77
CA ARG A 235 20.77 9.36 10.37
C ARG A 235 21.11 8.39 11.51
N TYR A 236 22.21 8.62 12.22
CA TYR A 236 22.59 7.77 13.36
C TYR A 236 21.58 7.88 14.51
N LEU A 237 21.14 9.11 14.85
CA LEU A 237 20.13 9.32 15.88
C LEU A 237 18.81 8.59 15.58
N VAL A 238 18.31 8.72 14.36
CA VAL A 238 17.05 8.09 13.94
C VAL A 238 17.19 6.57 13.93
N ASN A 239 18.31 6.05 13.42
CA ASN A 239 18.62 4.62 13.46
C ASN A 239 18.58 4.08 14.89
N ASP A 240 19.33 4.69 15.79
CA ASP A 240 19.44 4.20 17.17
C ASP A 240 18.09 4.26 17.88
N ALA A 241 17.35 5.36 17.73
CA ALA A 241 16.00 5.50 18.28
C ALA A 241 15.03 4.43 17.72
N CYS A 242 15.07 4.16 16.41
CA CYS A 242 14.24 3.13 15.79
C CYS A 242 14.61 1.72 16.27
N VAL A 243 15.89 1.42 16.44
CA VAL A 243 16.37 0.15 17.01
C VAL A 243 15.84 -0.03 18.44
N PHE A 244 15.98 0.98 19.29
CA PHE A 244 15.48 0.91 20.68
C PHE A 244 13.97 0.75 20.76
N LEU A 245 13.22 1.41 19.86
CA LEU A 245 11.76 1.37 19.82
C LEU A 245 11.20 0.22 18.97
N LYS A 246 12.07 -0.60 18.36
CA LYS A 246 11.69 -1.65 17.40
C LYS A 246 10.77 -1.13 16.28
N LYS A 247 11.08 0.06 15.76
CA LYS A 247 10.34 0.66 14.65
C LYS A 247 11.04 0.37 13.33
N PRO A 248 10.30 0.00 12.27
CA PRO A 248 10.86 -0.06 10.93
C PRO A 248 11.31 1.32 10.49
N LEU A 249 12.55 1.39 10.01
CA LEU A 249 13.17 2.58 9.46
C LEU A 249 13.35 2.41 7.95
N VAL A 250 12.87 3.39 7.18
CA VAL A 250 13.23 3.57 5.77
C VAL A 250 14.21 4.74 5.69
N ASP A 251 15.45 4.46 5.33
CA ASP A 251 16.51 5.46 5.21
C ASP A 251 16.65 5.89 3.74
N GLY A 252 16.48 7.19 3.49
CA GLY A 252 16.55 7.82 2.16
C GLY A 252 17.93 8.31 1.75
#